data_AF-A0A935J720-F1
#
_entry.id   AF-A0A935J720-F1
#
_cell.length_a   1.000
_cell.length_b   1.000
_cell.length_c   1.000
_cell.angle_alpha   90.00
_cell.angle_beta   90.00
_cell.angle_gamma   90.00
#
_symmetry.space_group_name_H-M   'P 1'
#
loop_
_entity.id
_entity.type
_entity.pdbx_description
1 polymer ?
#
loop_
_entity_poly.entity_id
_entity_poly.type
_entity_poly.pdbx_seq_one_letter_code
_entity_poly.pdbx_strand_id
1 'polypeptide(L)'
;MTAEDEHADATVHARANVIHEVGLFQGRLGMRKAIVLLEEGCHEFSNIHGLSHIPFSRGQVFSTFRVQSVGKIVDASRVRAGV
;
A
#
# COMPACT_ATOMS: atom_id res chain seq x y z
N MET A 1 4.22 -3.15 2.88
CA MET A 1 4.48 -2.07 3.83
C MET A 1 3.96 -2.52 5.18
N THR A 2 4.87 -2.81 6.11
CA THR A 2 4.62 -3.35 7.45
C THR A 2 4.88 -2.27 8.51
N ALA A 3 4.16 -2.33 9.63
CA ALA A 3 4.29 -1.37 10.72
C ALA A 3 5.49 -1.76 11.61
N GLU A 4 6.68 -1.23 11.31
CA GLU A 4 7.95 -1.65 11.94
C GLU A 4 8.57 -0.60 12.85
N ASP A 5 8.44 0.69 12.52
CA ASP A 5 9.10 1.77 13.27
C ASP A 5 8.07 2.52 14.13
N GLU A 6 8.20 2.45 15.45
CA GLU A 6 7.43 3.28 16.38
C GLU A 6 7.98 4.71 16.42
N HIS A 7 7.09 5.68 16.23
CA HIS A 7 7.40 7.10 16.36
C HIS A 7 7.06 7.62 17.76
N ALA A 8 7.62 8.78 18.11
CA ALA A 8 7.43 9.42 19.41
C ALA A 8 5.97 9.80 19.71
N ASP A 9 5.11 9.85 18.69
CA ASP A 9 3.67 10.09 18.78
C ASP A 9 2.83 8.80 18.93
N ALA A 10 3.49 7.67 19.21
CA ALA A 10 2.92 6.32 19.31
C ALA A 10 2.29 5.78 18.01
N THR A 11 2.53 6.44 16.87
CA THR A 11 2.20 5.89 15.56
C THR A 11 3.27 4.89 15.13
N VAL A 12 2.86 3.88 14.36
CA VAL A 12 3.78 2.89 13.80
C VAL A 12 3.87 3.08 12.29
N HIS A 13 5.06 3.35 11.80
CA HIS A 13 5.35 3.61 10.40
C HIS A 13 6.03 2.41 9.78
N ALA A 14 5.98 2.35 8.45
CA ALA A 14 6.96 1.56 7.74
C ALA A 14 8.31 2.26 7.76
N ARG A 15 9.38 1.46 7.69
CA ARG A 15 10.74 1.99 7.54
C ARG A 15 10.82 3.00 6.40
N ALA A 16 11.54 4.08 6.61
CA ALA A 16 11.69 5.15 5.62
C ALA A 16 12.17 4.64 4.24
N ASN A 17 13.06 3.65 4.21
CA ASN A 17 13.53 3.04 2.96
C ASN A 17 12.40 2.41 2.15
N VAL A 18 11.43 1.76 2.82
CA VAL A 18 10.26 1.14 2.16
C VAL A 18 9.40 2.21 1.51
N ILE A 19 9.20 3.35 2.18
CA ILE A 19 8.43 4.48 1.63
C ILE A 19 9.11 5.04 0.37
N HIS A 20 10.42 5.22 0.40
CA HIS A 20 11.18 5.68 -0.78
C HIS A 20 11.10 4.69 -1.95
N GLU A 21 11.22 3.39 -1.69
CA GLU A 21 11.10 2.36 -2.72
C GLU A 21 9.70 2.35 -3.34
N VAL A 22 8.63 2.48 -2.54
CA VAL A 22 7.26 2.60 -3.05
C VAL A 22 7.14 3.78 -4.02
N GLY A 23 7.70 4.94 -3.68
CA GLY A 23 7.75 6.11 -4.57
C GLY A 23 8.53 5.84 -5.87
N LEU A 24 9.69 5.18 -5.78
CA LEU A 24 10.50 4.81 -6.94
C LEU A 24 9.75 3.82 -7.86
N PHE A 25 9.10 2.80 -7.29
CA PHE A 25 8.31 1.83 -8.04
C PHE A 25 7.13 2.50 -8.76
N GLN A 26 6.43 3.42 -8.09
CA GLN A 26 5.38 4.21 -8.72
C GLN A 26 5.92 5.04 -9.88
N GLY A 27 7.02 5.79 -9.68
CA GLY A 27 7.59 6.65 -10.72
C GLY A 27 8.10 5.86 -11.92
N ARG A 28 8.65 4.66 -11.69
CA ARG A 28 9.23 3.82 -12.75
C ARG A 28 8.20 2.98 -13.51
N LEU A 29 7.20 2.43 -12.82
CA LEU A 29 6.19 1.54 -13.43
C LEU A 29 4.90 2.26 -13.81
N GLY A 30 4.62 3.40 -13.19
CA GLY A 30 3.36 4.14 -13.29
C GLY A 30 2.31 3.64 -12.30
N MET A 31 1.42 4.54 -11.88
CA MET A 31 0.44 4.31 -10.81
C MET A 31 -0.49 3.10 -11.04
N ARG A 32 -0.75 2.74 -12.29
CA ARG A 32 -1.63 1.61 -12.66
C ARG A 32 -0.94 0.25 -12.65
N LYS A 33 0.38 0.23 -12.45
CA LYS A 33 1.20 -1.00 -12.49
C LYS A 33 1.91 -1.29 -11.16
N ALA A 34 1.60 -0.50 -10.13
CA ALA A 34 2.14 -0.68 -8.78
C ALA A 34 0.97 -0.75 -7.79
N ILE A 35 1.02 -1.74 -6.89
CA ILE A 35 0.06 -1.89 -5.80
C ILE A 35 0.83 -2.13 -4.51
N VAL A 36 0.40 -1.51 -3.42
CA VAL A 36 1.03 -1.65 -2.11
C VAL A 36 0.23 -2.63 -1.26
N LEU A 37 0.87 -3.68 -0.75
CA LEU A 37 0.28 -4.44 0.35
C LEU A 37 0.51 -3.66 1.64
N LEU A 38 -0.54 -3.26 2.34
CA LEU A 38 -0.49 -2.39 3.51
C LEU A 38 -0.94 -3.13 4.77
N GLU A 39 -0.08 -3.20 5.78
CA GLU A 39 -0.47 -3.77 7.07
C GLU A 39 -1.46 -2.86 7.80
N GLU A 40 -2.53 -3.42 8.34
CA GLU A 40 -3.50 -2.69 9.17
C GLU A 40 -2.82 -2.06 10.38
N GLY A 41 -3.08 -0.77 10.61
CA GLY A 41 -2.47 0.01 11.68
C GLY A 41 -1.12 0.63 11.32
N CYS A 42 -0.52 0.28 10.17
CA CYS A 42 0.63 1.02 9.64
C CYS A 42 0.19 2.43 9.22
N HIS A 43 0.86 3.45 9.72
CA HIS A 43 0.58 4.83 9.38
C HIS A 43 0.82 5.08 7.88
N GLU A 44 -0.17 5.68 7.24
CA GLU A 44 -0.13 6.04 5.83
C GLU A 44 0.71 7.31 5.64
N PHE A 45 1.57 7.32 4.62
CA PHE A 45 2.31 8.54 4.25
C PHE A 45 1.46 9.40 3.31
N SER A 46 1.59 10.72 3.37
CA SER A 46 0.73 11.67 2.63
C SER A 46 0.66 11.40 1.12
N ASN A 47 1.76 10.94 0.52
CA ASN A 47 1.85 10.59 -0.91
C ASN A 47 1.21 9.24 -1.27
N ILE A 48 0.62 8.50 -0.31
CA ILE A 48 -0.10 7.26 -0.61
C ILE A 48 -1.46 7.54 -1.26
N HIS A 49 -2.01 8.75 -1.08
CA HIS A 49 -3.27 9.15 -1.70
C HIS A 49 -3.15 9.10 -3.22
N GLY A 50 -3.86 8.15 -3.84
CA GLY A 50 -3.81 7.86 -5.28
C GLY A 50 -3.10 6.54 -5.62
N LEU A 51 -2.37 5.93 -4.69
CA LEU A 51 -1.87 4.57 -4.82
C LEU A 51 -2.95 3.56 -4.46
N SER A 52 -3.11 2.55 -5.31
CA SER A 52 -3.87 1.37 -4.93
C SER A 52 -3.13 0.62 -3.83
N HIS A 53 -3.85 0.23 -2.78
CA HIS A 53 -3.31 -0.64 -1.75
C HIS A 53 -4.30 -1.76 -1.42
N ILE A 54 -3.76 -2.86 -0.92
CA ILE A 54 -4.50 -4.00 -0.39
C ILE A 54 -4.18 -4.09 1.10
N PRO A 55 -5.16 -3.89 1.99
CA PRO A 55 -4.93 -4.06 3.41
C PRO A 55 -4.72 -5.53 3.76
N PHE A 56 -3.91 -5.80 4.78
CA PHE A 56 -3.79 -7.11 5.40
C PHE A 56 -3.60 -6.98 6.91
N SER A 57 -4.18 -7.91 7.68
CA SER A 57 -3.99 -7.93 9.13
C SER A 57 -2.57 -8.30 9.52
N ARG A 58 -2.11 -7.80 10.68
CA ARG A 58 -0.74 -8.00 11.16
C ARG A 58 -0.31 -9.47 11.14
N GLY A 59 0.84 -9.73 10.51
CA GLY A 59 1.38 -11.10 10.36
C GLY A 59 0.62 -12.00 9.35
N GLN A 60 -0.40 -11.49 8.65
CA GLN A 60 -1.24 -12.25 7.73
C GLN A 60 -1.07 -11.79 6.26
N VAL A 61 0.13 -11.39 5.84
CA VAL A 61 0.38 -10.92 4.46
C VAL A 61 -0.06 -11.91 3.39
N PHE A 62 0.05 -13.22 3.68
CA PHE A 62 -0.31 -14.28 2.73
C PHE A 62 -1.81 -14.39 2.46
N SER A 63 -2.66 -13.81 3.31
CA SER A 63 -4.11 -13.77 3.10
C SER A 63 -4.49 -13.02 1.81
N THR A 64 -3.64 -12.09 1.36
CA THR A 64 -3.87 -11.29 0.16
C THR A 64 -3.75 -12.11 -1.13
N PHE A 65 -2.91 -13.14 -1.16
CA PHE A 65 -2.63 -13.93 -2.38
C PHE A 65 -3.81 -14.79 -2.86
N ARG A 66 -4.72 -15.18 -1.96
CA ARG A 66 -5.87 -16.03 -2.32
C ARG A 66 -7.05 -15.26 -2.88
N VAL A 67 -7.17 -13.97 -2.55
CA VAL A 67 -8.37 -13.17 -2.83
C VAL A 67 -8.23 -12.40 -4.15
N GLN A 68 -7.02 -12.20 -4.67
CA GLN A 68 -6.76 -11.07 -5.56
C GLN A 68 -5.85 -11.40 -6.76
N SER A 69 -6.45 -11.51 -7.94
CA SER A 69 -5.70 -11.36 -9.20
C SER A 69 -5.38 -9.88 -9.38
N VAL A 70 -4.10 -9.51 -9.44
CA VAL A 70 -3.62 -8.10 -9.55
C VAL A 70 -4.39 -7.31 -10.62
N GLY A 71 -4.75 -7.95 -11.74
CA GLY A 71 -5.52 -7.32 -12.82
C GLY A 71 -6.93 -6.84 -12.45
N LYS A 72 -7.60 -7.46 -11.46
CA LYS A 72 -8.96 -7.06 -11.05
C LYS A 72 -8.99 -5.81 -10.17
N ILE A 73 -7.92 -5.52 -9.43
CA ILE A 73 -7.87 -4.39 -8.50
C ILE A 73 -7.61 -3.08 -9.23
N VAL A 74 -6.71 -3.12 -10.22
CA VAL A 74 -6.44 -1.97 -11.09
C VAL A 74 -7.71 -1.55 -11.85
N ASP A 75 -8.59 -2.50 -12.18
CA ASP A 75 -9.89 -2.22 -12.81
C ASP A 75 -10.96 -1.79 -11.79
N ALA A 76 -10.94 -2.28 -10.54
CA ALA A 76 -11.90 -1.86 -9.51
C ALA A 76 -11.73 -0.38 -9.08
N SER A 77 -10.50 0.15 -9.10
CA SER A 77 -10.24 1.59 -8.92
C SER A 77 -10.85 2.48 -10.01
N ARG A 78 -11.27 1.90 -11.15
CA ARG A 78 -11.92 2.60 -12.27
C ARG A 78 -13.33 3.10 -11.93
N VAL A 79 -13.99 2.52 -10.92
CA VAL A 79 -15.37 2.87 -10.54
C VAL A 79 -15.43 3.97 -9.48
N ARG A 80 -14.38 4.15 -8.65
CA ARG A 80 -14.37 5.15 -7.57
C ARG A 80 -13.77 6.50 -7.95
N ALA A 81 -13.04 6.61 -9.06
CA ALA A 81 -12.43 7.87 -9.53
C ALA A 81 -13.29 8.60 -10.60
N GLY A 82 -14.53 8.18 -10.80
CA GLY A 82 -15.49 8.81 -11.71
C GLY A 82 -16.66 9.46 -10.97
N VAL A 83 -16.37 10.52 -10.20
CA VAL A 83 -17.29 11.61 -9.82
C VAL A 83 -16.49 12.89 -9.83
#